data_AF-A0A3M1EJW4-F1
#
_entry.id   AF-A0A3M1EJW4-F1
#
_cell.length_a   1.000
_cell.length_b   1.000
_cell.length_c   1.000
_cell.angle_alpha   90.00
_cell.angle_beta   90.00
_cell.angle_gamma   90.00
#
_symmetry.space_group_name_H-M   'P 1'
#
loop_
_entity.id
_entity.type
_entity.pdbx_description
1 polymer ?
#
loop_
_entity_poly.entity_id
_entity_poly.type
_entity_poly.pdbx_seq_one_letter_code
_entity_poly.pdbx_strand_id
1 'polypeptide(L)'
;MAWWKEIRGMPVVSVAEGKELGKVDALLVDVDAGKVRWLQLGKGGFFGETRVIPVDAVQAIGENAITVDSETSAVRIDEVAEAQELSRDKRRIVGNRVLTNKGRLLGEVRDYEVDDETFQITRYEVGKGDLLGTRSQTAIAGYVLTIGPDAVLVDAAIESEWLAAEMAEPEEGEEIEDIEELEEPEEPEGTEGSGEVETGWEG
;
A
#
# COMPACT_ATOMS: atom_id res chain seq x y z
N MET A 1 -7.90 15.88 -2.23
CA MET A 1 -7.42 14.51 -2.54
C MET A 1 -7.05 13.80 -1.25
N ALA A 2 -7.39 12.51 -1.11
CA ALA A 2 -7.03 11.70 0.07
C ALA A 2 -6.77 10.23 -0.31
N TRP A 3 -5.76 9.60 0.29
CA TRP A 3 -5.47 8.18 0.14
C TRP A 3 -6.44 7.33 0.96
N TRP A 4 -6.77 6.12 0.49
CA TRP A 4 -7.66 5.23 1.21
C TRP A 4 -7.13 4.89 2.62
N LYS A 5 -5.81 4.75 2.82
CA LYS A 5 -5.23 4.59 4.17
C LYS A 5 -5.50 5.77 5.12
N GLU A 6 -5.68 6.98 4.58
CA GLU A 6 -5.99 8.18 5.36
C GLU A 6 -7.49 8.24 5.68
N ILE A 7 -8.35 7.82 4.74
CA ILE A 7 -9.81 7.79 4.90
C ILE A 7 -10.26 6.66 5.85
N ARG A 8 -9.63 5.49 5.76
CA ARG A 8 -10.01 4.31 6.54
C ARG A 8 -9.84 4.58 8.03
N GLY A 9 -10.88 4.33 8.80
CA GLY A 9 -10.90 4.50 10.25
C GLY A 9 -11.18 5.93 10.71
N MET A 10 -11.32 6.89 9.78
CA MET A 10 -11.73 8.25 10.13
C MET A 10 -13.14 8.24 10.75
N PRO A 11 -13.36 9.03 11.82
CA PRO A 11 -14.69 9.25 12.37
C PRO A 11 -15.54 10.06 11.39
N VAL A 12 -16.82 9.71 11.29
CA VAL A 12 -17.81 10.46 10.52
C VAL A 12 -18.73 11.19 11.49
N VAL A 13 -18.81 12.50 11.38
CA VAL A 13 -19.49 13.39 12.32
C VAL A 13 -20.62 14.15 11.62
N SER A 14 -21.79 14.19 12.25
CA SER A 14 -22.89 15.02 11.80
C SER A 14 -22.71 16.47 12.23
N VAL A 15 -22.87 17.42 11.31
CA VAL A 15 -22.75 18.85 11.59
C VAL A 15 -23.95 19.36 12.38
N ALA A 16 -25.16 18.93 12.05
CA ALA A 16 -26.38 19.35 12.73
C ALA A 16 -26.44 18.89 14.20
N GLU A 17 -26.10 17.62 14.48
CA GLU A 17 -26.18 17.06 15.83
C GLU A 17 -24.85 17.08 16.61
N GLY A 18 -23.72 17.36 15.96
CA GLY A 18 -22.39 17.32 16.58
C GLY A 18 -21.99 15.95 17.10
N LYS A 19 -22.45 14.87 16.45
CA LYS A 19 -22.36 13.49 16.93
C LYS A 19 -21.54 12.62 15.98
N GLU A 20 -20.66 11.79 16.54
CA GLU A 20 -19.98 10.74 15.77
C GLU A 20 -20.99 9.64 15.41
N LEU A 21 -21.15 9.40 14.11
CA LEU A 21 -22.04 8.38 13.56
C LEU A 21 -21.36 7.01 13.49
N GLY A 22 -20.04 6.99 13.40
CA GLY A 22 -19.19 5.80 13.34
C GLY A 22 -17.87 6.11 12.67
N LYS A 23 -17.12 5.06 12.29
CA LYS A 23 -15.85 5.18 11.57
C LYS A 23 -15.96 4.53 10.20
N VAL A 24 -15.25 5.07 9.21
CA VAL A 24 -15.19 4.47 7.88
C VAL A 24 -14.48 3.11 7.95
N ASP A 25 -15.17 2.05 7.56
CA ASP A 25 -14.63 0.69 7.51
C ASP A 25 -14.23 0.30 6.08
N ALA A 26 -15.02 0.75 5.10
CA ALA A 26 -14.78 0.51 3.67
C ALA A 26 -15.33 1.65 2.80
N LEU A 27 -14.82 1.74 1.57
CA LEU A 27 -15.43 2.51 0.48
C LEU A 27 -16.12 1.53 -0.47
N LEU A 28 -17.38 1.78 -0.80
CA LEU A 28 -18.09 1.02 -1.82
C LEU A 28 -17.87 1.70 -3.17
N VAL A 29 -17.10 1.03 -4.02
CA VAL A 29 -16.60 1.56 -5.29
C VAL A 29 -17.35 0.94 -6.46
N ASP A 30 -17.91 1.78 -7.32
CA ASP A 30 -18.27 1.39 -8.68
C ASP A 30 -16.98 1.33 -9.50
N VAL A 31 -16.41 0.13 -9.60
CA VAL A 31 -15.10 -0.08 -10.22
C VAL A 31 -15.13 0.13 -11.74
N ASP A 32 -16.30 0.02 -12.36
CA ASP A 32 -16.47 0.28 -13.79
C ASP A 32 -16.44 1.79 -14.07
N ALA A 33 -16.99 2.59 -13.16
CA ALA A 33 -16.89 4.05 -13.21
C ALA A 33 -15.59 4.62 -12.58
N GLY A 34 -14.84 3.80 -11.84
CA GLY A 34 -13.71 4.27 -11.03
C GLY A 34 -14.12 5.25 -9.93
N LYS A 35 -15.34 5.11 -9.40
CA LYS A 35 -15.97 6.09 -8.50
C LYS A 35 -16.38 5.48 -7.17
N VAL A 36 -16.03 6.14 -6.07
CA VAL A 36 -16.62 5.83 -4.76
C VAL A 36 -18.07 6.29 -4.74
N ARG A 37 -19.00 5.40 -4.39
CA ARG A 37 -20.43 5.70 -4.31
C ARG A 37 -20.90 5.86 -2.87
N TRP A 38 -20.33 5.10 -1.94
CA TRP A 38 -20.72 5.11 -0.53
C TRP A 38 -19.53 4.97 0.41
N LEU A 39 -19.59 5.65 1.55
CA LEU A 39 -18.76 5.35 2.72
C LEU A 39 -19.50 4.29 3.55
N GLN A 40 -18.88 3.13 3.80
CA GLN A 40 -19.43 2.14 4.71
C GLN A 40 -18.89 2.39 6.12
N LEU A 41 -19.79 2.53 7.08
CA LEU A 41 -19.45 2.68 8.49
C LEU A 41 -19.31 1.31 9.17
N GLY A 42 -18.30 1.20 10.04
CA GLY A 42 -18.09 0.04 10.89
C GLY A 42 -19.23 -0.18 11.88
N LYS A 43 -19.45 -1.45 12.23
CA LYS A 43 -20.46 -1.84 13.23
C LYS A 43 -20.03 -1.38 14.62
N GLY A 44 -20.89 -0.63 15.32
CA GLY A 44 -20.71 -0.32 16.73
C GLY A 44 -20.92 -1.58 17.60
N GLY A 45 -19.89 -2.42 17.72
CA GLY A 45 -19.93 -3.66 18.49
C GLY A 45 -20.46 -4.90 17.73
N PHE A 46 -20.53 -6.05 18.41
CA PHE A 46 -20.81 -7.36 17.81
C PHE A 46 -22.20 -7.49 17.15
N PHE A 47 -23.16 -6.66 17.57
CA PHE A 47 -24.54 -6.62 17.05
C PHE A 47 -24.85 -5.31 16.29
N GLY A 48 -23.84 -4.48 16.02
CA GLY A 48 -24.04 -3.22 15.33
C GLY A 48 -24.57 -3.41 13.91
N GLU A 49 -25.49 -2.55 13.50
CA GLU A 49 -25.94 -2.47 12.11
C GLU A 49 -24.86 -1.82 11.23
N THR A 50 -24.69 -2.35 10.01
CA THR A 50 -23.83 -1.72 9.01
C THR A 50 -24.61 -0.58 8.36
N ARG A 51 -24.05 0.63 8.44
CA ARG A 51 -24.61 1.83 7.80
C ARG A 51 -23.72 2.27 6.66
N VAL A 52 -24.33 2.95 5.69
CA VAL A 52 -23.66 3.54 4.54
C VAL A 52 -24.08 5.01 4.41
N ILE A 53 -23.16 5.84 3.92
CA ILE A 53 -23.37 7.25 3.64
C ILE A 53 -23.09 7.47 2.16
N PRO A 54 -24.03 8.04 1.38
CA PRO A 54 -23.76 8.36 -0.02
C PRO A 54 -22.71 9.47 -0.08
N VAL A 55 -21.80 9.41 -1.05
CA VAL A 55 -20.74 10.44 -1.18
C VAL A 55 -21.30 11.85 -1.36
N ASP A 56 -22.48 11.98 -1.97
CA ASP A 56 -23.16 13.27 -2.16
C ASP A 56 -23.62 13.92 -0.84
N ALA A 57 -23.68 13.16 0.27
CA ALA A 57 -23.99 13.68 1.60
C ALA A 57 -22.74 14.09 2.40
N VAL A 58 -21.54 13.81 1.88
CA VAL A 58 -20.28 14.23 2.50
C VAL A 58 -20.04 15.70 2.20
N GLN A 59 -19.81 16.48 3.25
CA GLN A 59 -19.52 17.91 3.14
C GLN A 59 -18.01 18.17 3.03
N ALA A 60 -17.19 17.43 3.78
CA ALA A 60 -15.75 17.54 3.74
C ALA A 60 -15.06 16.27 4.26
N ILE A 61 -13.88 15.97 3.70
CA ILE A 61 -12.90 15.05 4.27
C ILE A 61 -11.82 15.93 4.92
N GLY A 62 -11.88 16.09 6.24
CA GLY A 62 -10.92 16.90 6.99
C GLY A 62 -9.72 16.10 7.49
N GLU A 63 -8.82 16.76 8.22
CA GLU A 63 -7.64 16.10 8.81
C GLU A 63 -8.00 15.05 9.88
N ASN A 64 -9.08 15.29 10.62
CA ASN A 64 -9.43 14.51 11.81
C ASN A 64 -10.78 13.80 11.72
N ALA A 65 -11.65 14.21 10.79
CA ALA A 65 -13.00 13.67 10.66
C ALA A 65 -13.56 13.94 9.26
N ILE A 66 -14.50 13.11 8.86
CA ILE A 66 -15.37 13.34 7.70
C ILE A 66 -16.68 13.93 8.22
N THR A 67 -17.16 15.00 7.61
CA THR A 67 -18.40 15.67 8.03
C THR A 67 -19.54 15.40 7.07
N VAL A 68 -20.73 15.23 7.62
CA VAL A 68 -22.01 15.12 6.89
C VAL A 68 -23.02 16.09 7.48
N ASP A 69 -24.07 16.40 6.74
CA ASP A 69 -25.09 17.37 7.18
C ASP A 69 -25.75 16.98 8.51
N SER A 70 -26.32 15.78 8.56
CA SER A 70 -27.03 15.27 9.74
C SER A 70 -26.94 13.75 9.87
N GLU A 71 -27.33 13.22 11.02
CA GLU A 71 -27.36 11.77 11.28
C GLU A 71 -28.25 10.99 10.29
N THR A 72 -29.22 11.65 9.66
CA THR A 72 -30.11 11.05 8.64
C THR A 72 -29.38 10.65 7.35
N SER A 73 -28.17 11.15 7.15
CA SER A 73 -27.32 10.79 6.00
C SER A 73 -26.81 9.34 6.08
N ALA A 74 -26.79 8.75 7.28
CA ALA A 74 -26.34 7.38 7.50
C ALA A 74 -27.53 6.43 7.49
N VAL A 75 -27.68 5.69 6.41
CA VAL A 75 -28.78 4.73 6.20
C VAL A 75 -28.28 3.29 6.34
N ARG A 76 -29.19 2.36 6.60
CA ARG A 76 -28.79 0.95 6.72
C ARG A 76 -28.46 0.38 5.35
N ILE A 77 -27.41 -0.43 5.27
CA ILE A 77 -27.01 -1.03 3.99
C ILE A 77 -28.10 -1.94 3.41
N ASP A 78 -28.91 -2.58 4.26
CA ASP A 78 -29.99 -3.47 3.83
C ASP A 78 -31.21 -2.73 3.23
N GLU A 79 -31.24 -1.41 3.31
CA GLU A 79 -32.27 -0.55 2.71
C GLU A 79 -31.85 0.00 1.33
N VAL A 80 -30.56 -0.11 0.97
CA VAL A 80 -29.99 0.47 -0.26
C VAL A 80 -29.48 -0.63 -1.19
N ALA A 81 -30.23 -0.91 -2.26
CA ALA A 81 -29.91 -1.98 -3.20
C ALA A 81 -28.51 -1.81 -3.85
N GLU A 82 -28.17 -0.61 -4.33
CA GLU A 82 -26.86 -0.33 -4.94
C GLU A 82 -25.71 -0.58 -3.95
N ALA A 83 -25.85 -0.15 -2.70
CA ALA A 83 -24.83 -0.39 -1.67
C ALA A 83 -24.66 -1.89 -1.36
N GLN A 84 -25.75 -2.67 -1.37
CA GLN A 84 -25.65 -4.13 -1.22
C GLN A 84 -24.92 -4.79 -2.38
N GLU A 85 -25.18 -4.34 -3.60
CA GLU A 85 -24.53 -4.84 -4.80
C GLU A 85 -23.03 -4.57 -4.74
N LEU A 86 -22.64 -3.30 -4.52
CA LEU A 86 -21.24 -2.91 -4.43
C LEU A 86 -20.51 -3.57 -3.26
N SER A 87 -21.18 -3.79 -2.12
CA SER A 87 -20.59 -4.50 -0.96
C SER A 87 -20.34 -5.99 -1.23
N ARG A 88 -21.07 -6.59 -2.18
CA ARG A 88 -20.90 -7.99 -2.60
C ARG A 88 -19.93 -8.13 -3.76
N ASP A 89 -19.54 -7.03 -4.41
CA ASP A 89 -18.54 -7.05 -5.48
C ASP A 89 -17.21 -7.56 -4.92
N LYS A 90 -16.67 -8.59 -5.59
CA LYS A 90 -15.43 -9.25 -5.18
C LYS A 90 -14.20 -8.65 -5.87
N ARG A 91 -14.39 -7.72 -6.80
CA ARG A 91 -13.31 -7.00 -7.49
C ARG A 91 -12.63 -6.07 -6.48
N ARG A 92 -11.52 -6.54 -5.92
CA ARG A 92 -10.70 -5.77 -4.97
C ARG A 92 -9.72 -4.89 -5.75
N ILE A 93 -9.57 -3.64 -5.33
CA ILE A 93 -8.55 -2.76 -5.90
C ILE A 93 -7.20 -3.06 -5.25
N VAL A 94 -7.12 -2.88 -3.92
CA VAL A 94 -5.93 -3.18 -3.13
C VAL A 94 -5.68 -4.69 -3.11
N GLY A 95 -4.43 -5.09 -3.35
CA GLY A 95 -3.99 -6.47 -3.45
C GLY A 95 -3.97 -7.03 -4.87
N ASN A 96 -4.58 -6.34 -5.84
CA ASN A 96 -4.59 -6.82 -7.21
C ASN A 96 -3.28 -6.54 -7.94
N ARG A 97 -2.89 -7.47 -8.81
CA ARG A 97 -1.73 -7.31 -9.70
C ARG A 97 -2.03 -6.24 -10.75
N VAL A 98 -1.04 -5.41 -11.05
CA VAL A 98 -1.13 -4.40 -12.11
C VAL A 98 -0.40 -4.93 -13.34
N LEU A 99 -1.14 -5.13 -14.43
CA LEU A 99 -0.61 -5.63 -15.70
C LEU A 99 -0.86 -4.61 -16.80
N THR A 100 0.11 -4.44 -17.69
CA THR A 100 -0.14 -3.68 -18.93
C THR A 100 -0.95 -4.52 -19.92
N ASN A 101 -1.63 -3.88 -20.88
CA ASN A 101 -2.32 -4.57 -21.98
C ASN A 101 -1.36 -5.35 -22.91
N LYS A 102 -0.04 -5.22 -22.73
CA LYS A 102 1.00 -6.05 -23.36
C LYS A 102 1.50 -7.20 -22.48
N GLY A 103 0.97 -7.33 -21.26
CA GLY A 103 1.29 -8.42 -20.34
C GLY A 103 2.47 -8.18 -19.41
N ARG A 104 3.05 -6.97 -19.36
CA ARG A 104 4.10 -6.64 -18.38
C ARG A 104 3.48 -6.51 -16.99
N LEU A 105 4.07 -7.18 -16.00
CA LEU A 105 3.72 -6.97 -14.59
C LEU A 105 4.43 -5.73 -14.05
N LEU A 106 3.66 -4.76 -13.58
CA LEU A 106 4.18 -3.54 -12.96
C LEU A 106 4.32 -3.70 -11.44
N GLY A 107 3.43 -4.47 -10.81
CA GLY A 107 3.44 -4.73 -9.37
C GLY A 107 2.07 -5.12 -8.83
N GLU A 108 1.78 -4.71 -7.60
CA GLU A 108 0.52 -4.95 -6.87
C GLU A 108 0.02 -3.63 -6.29
N VAL A 109 -1.29 -3.37 -6.40
CA VAL A 109 -1.89 -2.16 -5.81
C VAL A 109 -1.80 -2.23 -4.28
N ARG A 110 -1.14 -1.26 -3.67
CA ARG A 110 -1.02 -1.07 -2.22
C ARG A 110 -2.09 -0.14 -1.67
N ASP A 111 -2.42 0.91 -2.43
CA ASP A 111 -3.39 1.92 -2.02
C ASP A 111 -4.00 2.64 -3.24
N TYR A 112 -5.01 3.48 -3.03
CA TYR A 112 -5.57 4.33 -4.07
C TYR A 112 -5.96 5.72 -3.53
N GLU A 113 -5.82 6.73 -4.38
CA GLU A 113 -6.15 8.13 -4.07
C GLU A 113 -7.54 8.46 -4.61
N VAL A 114 -8.34 9.12 -3.77
CA VAL A 114 -9.69 9.56 -4.09
C VAL A 114 -9.72 11.09 -4.12
N ASP A 115 -10.40 11.63 -5.12
CA ASP A 115 -10.76 13.04 -5.18
C ASP A 115 -11.89 13.32 -4.17
N ASP A 116 -11.65 14.22 -3.23
CA ASP A 116 -12.53 14.51 -2.09
C ASP A 116 -13.76 15.35 -2.46
N GLU A 117 -13.82 15.88 -3.68
CA GLU A 117 -14.97 16.62 -4.20
C GLU A 117 -15.84 15.74 -5.12
N THR A 118 -15.20 15.00 -6.03
CA THR A 118 -15.87 14.21 -7.08
C THR A 118 -15.98 12.73 -6.75
N PHE A 119 -15.23 12.25 -5.75
CA PHE A 119 -15.12 10.87 -5.33
C PHE A 119 -14.59 9.91 -6.41
N GLN A 120 -13.90 10.46 -7.41
CA GLN A 120 -13.19 9.68 -8.43
C GLN A 120 -11.87 9.14 -7.87
N ILE A 121 -11.55 7.90 -8.23
CA ILE A 121 -10.21 7.37 -8.03
C ILE A 121 -9.30 8.01 -9.07
N THR A 122 -8.25 8.69 -8.63
CA THR A 122 -7.34 9.46 -9.49
C THR A 122 -5.99 8.79 -9.66
N ARG A 123 -5.56 8.00 -8.67
CA ARG A 123 -4.26 7.34 -8.64
C ARG A 123 -4.32 6.01 -7.90
N TYR A 124 -3.37 5.13 -8.23
CA TYR A 124 -3.10 3.88 -7.53
C TYR A 124 -1.64 3.85 -7.09
N GLU A 125 -1.40 3.55 -5.82
CA GLU A 125 -0.07 3.23 -5.31
C GLU A 125 0.21 1.76 -5.63
N VAL A 126 1.30 1.47 -6.35
CA VAL A 126 1.67 0.14 -6.83
C VAL A 126 3.04 -0.22 -6.30
N GLY A 127 3.10 -1.26 -5.47
CA GLY A 127 4.35 -1.80 -4.94
C GLY A 127 4.91 -2.89 -5.85
N LYS A 128 6.24 -2.93 -6.00
CA LYS A 128 6.91 -4.09 -6.60
C LYS A 128 7.05 -5.17 -5.53
N GLY A 129 6.47 -6.34 -5.77
CA GLY A 129 6.34 -7.44 -4.81
C GLY A 129 7.63 -8.19 -4.46
N ASP A 130 8.75 -7.49 -4.25
CA ASP A 130 9.97 -8.12 -3.76
C ASP A 130 10.08 -7.99 -2.23
N LEU A 131 10.56 -9.05 -1.57
CA LEU A 131 10.54 -9.24 -0.11
C LEU A 131 11.38 -8.22 0.67
N LEU A 132 12.16 -7.40 -0.03
CA LEU A 132 13.07 -6.39 0.52
C LEU A 132 12.66 -4.94 0.14
N GLY A 133 11.60 -4.74 -0.65
CA GLY A 133 11.30 -3.43 -1.25
C GLY A 133 10.16 -2.66 -0.59
N THR A 134 10.47 -1.57 0.11
CA THR A 134 9.52 -0.49 0.48
C THR A 134 9.09 0.36 -0.73
N ARG A 135 9.52 0.01 -1.95
CA ARG A 135 9.38 0.81 -3.17
C ARG A 135 7.96 0.71 -3.75
N SER A 136 7.24 1.83 -3.76
CA SER A 136 5.97 2.00 -4.48
C SER A 136 6.06 3.11 -5.53
N GLN A 137 5.31 2.95 -6.61
CA GLN A 137 5.14 3.94 -7.67
C GLN A 137 3.67 4.26 -7.85
N THR A 138 3.38 5.42 -8.42
CA THR A 138 1.99 5.86 -8.60
C THR A 138 1.56 5.70 -10.05
N ALA A 139 0.49 4.96 -10.28
CA ALA A 139 -0.18 4.88 -11.58
C ALA A 139 -1.34 5.89 -11.63
N ILE A 140 -1.40 6.72 -12.67
CA ILE A 140 -2.53 7.62 -12.91
C ILE A 140 -3.73 6.80 -13.39
N ALA A 141 -4.91 7.04 -12.80
CA ALA A 141 -6.12 6.29 -13.11
C ALA A 141 -6.56 6.40 -14.57
N GLY A 142 -6.17 7.46 -15.27
CA GLY A 142 -6.42 7.62 -16.71
C GLY A 142 -5.76 6.54 -17.60
N TYR A 143 -4.79 5.79 -17.07
CA TYR A 143 -4.22 4.62 -17.76
C TYR A 143 -4.98 3.32 -17.47
N VAL A 144 -5.89 3.28 -16.50
CA VAL A 144 -6.64 2.06 -16.17
C VAL A 144 -7.67 1.76 -17.27
N LEU A 145 -7.59 0.55 -17.79
CA LEU A 145 -8.51 0.02 -18.79
C LEU A 145 -9.59 -0.85 -18.14
N THR A 146 -9.23 -1.62 -17.11
CA THR A 146 -10.14 -2.57 -16.46
C THR A 146 -9.68 -2.88 -15.04
N ILE A 147 -10.61 -2.95 -14.09
CA ILE A 147 -10.39 -3.51 -12.75
C ILE A 147 -11.12 -4.85 -12.69
N GLY A 148 -10.36 -5.94 -12.84
CA GLY A 148 -10.87 -7.30 -12.76
C GLY A 148 -10.83 -7.88 -11.35
N PRO A 149 -11.33 -9.11 -11.17
CA PRO A 149 -11.23 -9.81 -9.89
C PRO A 149 -9.78 -10.17 -9.51
N ASP A 150 -8.90 -10.39 -10.49
CA ASP A 150 -7.53 -10.87 -10.27
C ASP A 150 -6.42 -9.85 -10.65
N ALA A 151 -6.76 -8.85 -11.46
CA ALA A 151 -5.79 -7.88 -11.97
C ALA A 151 -6.44 -6.54 -12.36
N VAL A 152 -5.66 -5.46 -12.20
CA VAL A 152 -5.91 -4.16 -12.81
C VAL A 152 -5.12 -4.09 -14.11
N LEU A 153 -5.82 -3.90 -15.23
CA LEU A 153 -5.20 -3.72 -16.53
C LEU A 153 -5.00 -2.24 -16.82
N VAL A 154 -3.79 -1.87 -17.23
CA VAL A 154 -3.43 -0.51 -17.63
C VAL A 154 -2.94 -0.47 -19.08
N ASP A 155 -3.06 0.68 -19.74
CA ASP A 155 -2.46 0.88 -21.05
C ASP A 155 -0.93 0.88 -20.96
N ALA A 156 -0.26 0.16 -21.85
CA ALA A 156 1.21 0.11 -21.91
C ALA A 156 1.88 1.47 -22.17
N ALA A 157 1.13 2.51 -22.55
CA ALA A 157 1.63 3.88 -22.61
C ALA A 157 2.24 4.36 -21.27
N ILE A 158 1.80 3.81 -20.12
CA ILE A 158 2.37 4.16 -18.81
C ILE A 158 3.81 3.67 -18.64
N GLU A 159 4.28 2.69 -19.43
CA GLU A 159 5.58 2.05 -19.22
C GLU A 159 6.77 3.01 -19.31
N SER A 160 6.67 4.06 -20.13
CA SER A 160 7.73 5.07 -20.24
C SER A 160 7.83 5.95 -19.00
N GLU A 161 6.69 6.39 -18.46
CA GLU A 161 6.63 7.13 -17.19
C GLU A 161 7.09 6.23 -16.03
N TRP A 162 6.69 4.96 -16.06
CA TRP A 162 7.08 3.93 -15.08
C TRP A 162 8.60 3.74 -15.04
N LEU A 163 9.22 3.50 -16.19
CA LEU A 163 10.67 3.30 -16.29
C LEU A 163 11.45 4.56 -15.88
N ALA A 164 10.96 5.74 -16.25
CA ALA A 164 11.59 7.00 -15.83
C ALA A 164 11.57 7.15 -14.30
N ALA A 165 10.44 6.82 -13.65
CA ALA A 165 10.33 6.82 -12.19
C ALA A 165 11.24 5.77 -11.54
N GLU A 166 11.37 4.58 -12.13
CA GLU A 166 12.33 3.55 -11.67
C GLU A 166 13.79 4.04 -11.67
N MET A 167 14.18 4.84 -12.67
CA MET A 167 15.56 5.28 -12.86
C MET A 167 15.92 6.56 -12.10
N ALA A 168 14.93 7.35 -11.67
CA ALA A 168 15.16 8.66 -11.04
C ALA A 168 15.51 8.58 -9.53
N GLU A 169 15.25 7.44 -8.89
CA GLU A 169 15.51 7.23 -7.47
C GLU A 169 16.88 6.55 -7.29
N PRO A 170 17.87 7.17 -6.62
CA PRO A 170 19.17 6.53 -6.41
C PRO A 170 19.02 5.26 -5.56
N GLU A 171 19.82 4.24 -5.89
CA GLU A 171 20.00 3.07 -5.04
C GLU A 171 20.60 3.53 -3.70
N GLU A 172 19.78 3.67 -2.64
CA GLU A 172 20.29 3.87 -1.29
C GLU A 172 21.07 2.61 -0.86
N GLY A 173 22.39 2.70 -0.95
CA GLY A 173 23.36 2.09 -0.04
C GLY A 173 23.51 0.57 -0.03
N GLU A 174 24.37 0.04 -0.90
CA GLU A 174 25.27 -1.04 -0.47
C GLU A 174 26.37 -0.38 0.40
N GLU A 175 26.10 -0.19 1.69
CA GLU A 175 27.20 -0.07 2.66
C GLU A 175 27.87 -1.45 2.73
N ILE A 176 28.90 -1.62 1.92
CA ILE A 176 29.88 -2.68 2.11
C ILE A 176 30.60 -2.30 3.41
N GLU A 177 30.20 -2.92 4.53
CA GLU A 177 31.07 -2.95 5.71
C GLU A 177 32.40 -3.54 5.24
N ASP A 178 33.45 -2.72 5.27
CA ASP A 178 34.81 -3.11 4.99
C ASP A 178 35.12 -4.43 5.72
N ILE A 179 35.17 -5.51 4.97
CA ILE A 179 35.63 -6.81 5.46
C ILE A 179 37.10 -6.58 5.78
N GLU A 180 37.43 -6.53 7.07
CA GLU A 180 38.80 -6.57 7.56
C GLU A 180 39.58 -7.59 6.74
N GLU A 181 40.63 -7.09 6.10
CA GLU A 181 41.53 -7.80 5.21
C GLU A 181 42.16 -8.99 5.96
N LEU A 182 41.59 -10.20 5.76
CA LEU A 182 42.18 -11.43 6.24
C LEU A 182 43.17 -12.00 5.22
N GLU A 183 44.43 -11.95 5.65
CA GLU A 183 45.49 -12.94 5.49
C GLU A 183 46.17 -13.09 4.12
N GLU A 184 47.51 -13.10 4.15
CA GLU A 184 48.26 -14.05 3.33
C GLU A 184 49.32 -14.81 4.15
N PRO A 185 49.63 -16.05 3.74
CA PRO A 185 50.04 -17.15 4.63
C PRO A 185 51.53 -17.51 4.57
N GLU A 186 51.87 -18.53 5.36
CA GLU A 186 53.20 -19.05 5.72
C GLU A 186 54.08 -19.57 4.57
N GLU A 187 55.39 -19.70 4.83
CA GLU A 187 56.19 -20.77 4.22
C GLU A 187 56.96 -21.63 5.24
N PRO A 188 57.18 -22.94 4.95
CA PRO A 188 57.51 -23.95 5.95
C PRO A 188 58.92 -24.60 5.82
N GLU A 189 59.28 -25.33 6.89
CA GLU A 189 60.19 -26.49 7.06
C GLU A 189 61.71 -26.41 6.85
N GLY A 190 62.45 -27.05 7.79
CA GLY A 190 63.89 -27.31 7.65
C GLY A 190 64.65 -27.87 8.86
N THR A 191 64.27 -29.08 9.30
CA THR A 191 65.06 -30.21 9.86
C THR A 191 66.34 -30.07 10.74
N GLU A 192 66.44 -31.03 11.69
CA GLU A 192 67.64 -31.75 12.17
C GLU A 192 68.58 -31.15 13.24
N GLY A 193 68.37 -31.61 14.48
CA GLY A 193 69.24 -32.62 15.12
C GLY A 193 70.74 -32.36 15.30
N SER A 194 71.14 -31.99 16.52
CA SER A 194 72.37 -32.40 17.23
C SER A 194 72.34 -31.67 18.58
N GLY A 195 72.76 -32.18 19.73
CA GLY A 195 73.32 -33.44 20.20
C GLY A 195 73.51 -33.24 21.72
N GLU A 196 73.49 -34.33 22.48
CA GLU A 196 73.91 -34.37 23.89
C GLU A 196 75.33 -33.78 24.06
N VAL A 197 75.68 -33.19 25.21
CA VAL A 197 76.44 -33.83 26.31
C VAL A 197 76.69 -32.78 27.41
N GLU A 198 76.57 -33.25 28.66
CA GLU A 198 76.96 -32.61 29.93
C GLU A 198 78.44 -32.18 30.05
N THR A 199 78.72 -31.57 31.22
CA THR A 199 79.99 -31.19 31.89
C THR A 199 80.11 -29.66 31.97
N GLY A 200 80.32 -29.00 33.11
CA GLY A 200 80.85 -29.40 34.41
C GLY A 200 82.04 -28.48 34.75
N TRP A 201 82.04 -27.93 35.97
CA TRP A 201 83.18 -27.38 36.75
C TRP A 201 83.54 -25.88 36.66
N GLU A 202 83.21 -25.21 37.78
CA GLU A 202 83.99 -24.33 38.67
C GLU A 202 85.13 -23.41 38.16
N GLY A 203 85.12 -22.18 38.69
CA GLY A 203 86.22 -21.22 38.73
C GLY A 203 85.83 -19.95 39.47
#